data_AF-A0A562VDY4-F1
#
_entry.id   AF-A0A562VDY4-F1
#
_cell.length_a   1.000
_cell.length_b   1.000
_cell.length_c   1.000
_cell.angle_alpha   90.00
_cell.angle_beta   90.00
_cell.angle_gamma   90.00
#
_symmetry.space_group_name_H-M   'P 1'
#
loop_
_entity.id
_entity.type
_entity.pdbx_description
1 polymer ?
#
loop_
_entity_poly.entity_id
_entity_poly.type
_entity_poly.pdbx_seq_one_letter_code
_entity_poly.pdbx_strand_id
1 'polypeptide(L)'
;MESLVRRLADARVADVLVPGWVAEGEPIKVEPWTWTAYLEFADGGLLRAHAEGSTAQVRLEVVPEVTPPIEWEGEDETLAVTSLGHLFLHQAYNSYRITALRWAENEESDPPGHLVGCMEFEFERRWRLFVDPSWFFGLHLSGPGAYEQWVADDSGNGWILRDWSRGE
;
A
#
# COMPACT_ATOMS: atom_id res chain seq x y z
N MET A 1 15.34 -3.60 0.90
CA MET A 1 14.13 -4.37 0.63
C MET A 1 14.11 -5.63 1.47
N GLU A 2 15.19 -6.40 1.49
CA GLU A 2 15.33 -7.59 2.36
C GLU A 2 14.97 -7.32 3.84
N SER A 3 15.38 -6.18 4.40
CA SER A 3 15.02 -5.79 5.77
C SER A 3 13.52 -5.58 5.97
N LEU A 4 12.83 -4.97 5.00
CA LEU A 4 11.38 -4.78 5.02
C LEU A 4 10.67 -6.13 4.89
N VAL A 5 11.08 -6.96 3.93
CA VAL A 5 10.53 -8.32 3.73
C VAL A 5 10.62 -9.14 5.01
N ARG A 6 11.78 -9.16 5.68
CA ARG A 6 11.95 -9.85 6.97
C ARG A 6 10.99 -9.34 8.05
N ARG A 7 10.74 -8.03 8.10
CA ARG A 7 9.79 -7.43 9.04
C ARG A 7 8.35 -7.83 8.72
N LEU A 8 7.99 -7.82 7.44
CA LEU A 8 6.64 -8.16 6.97
C LEU A 8 6.34 -9.66 7.03
N ALA A 9 7.36 -10.51 6.98
CA ALA A 9 7.22 -11.97 6.96
C ALA A 9 6.44 -12.54 8.15
N ASP A 10 6.51 -11.89 9.31
CA ASP A 10 5.79 -12.27 10.52
C ASP A 10 4.64 -11.31 10.89
N ALA A 11 4.46 -10.24 10.13
CA ALA A 11 3.42 -9.25 10.37
C ALA A 11 2.03 -9.83 10.11
N ARG A 12 1.06 -9.34 10.87
CA ARG A 12 -0.37 -9.58 10.63
C ARG A 12 -1.03 -8.23 10.38
N VAL A 13 -1.75 -8.13 9.27
CA VAL A 13 -2.45 -6.91 8.86
C VAL A 13 -3.90 -7.00 9.32
N ALA A 14 -4.34 -6.00 10.06
CA ALA A 14 -5.71 -5.85 10.55
C ALA A 14 -6.60 -5.11 9.54
N ASP A 15 -6.07 -4.08 8.87
CA ASP A 15 -6.85 -3.22 7.98
C ASP A 15 -6.00 -2.65 6.83
N VAL A 16 -6.69 -2.14 5.80
CA VAL A 16 -6.15 -1.30 4.74
C VAL A 16 -6.78 0.07 4.89
N LEU A 17 -5.98 1.11 5.12
CA LEU A 17 -6.46 2.44 5.44
C LEU A 17 -6.08 3.42 4.33
N VAL A 18 -7.02 4.29 3.96
CA VAL A 18 -6.74 5.45 3.08
C VAL A 18 -7.08 6.73 3.85
N PRO A 19 -6.07 7.58 4.13
CA PRO A 19 -6.31 8.87 4.77
C PRO A 19 -7.05 9.83 3.83
N GLY A 20 -7.62 10.88 4.39
CA GLY A 20 -8.28 11.95 3.67
C GLY A 20 -8.73 13.03 4.63
N TRP A 21 -9.54 13.97 4.16
CA TRP A 21 -10.10 15.03 5.00
C TRP A 21 -11.61 15.08 4.87
N VAL A 22 -12.26 15.58 5.92
CA VAL A 22 -13.69 15.83 5.90
C VAL A 22 -13.94 17.13 5.14
N ALA A 23 -14.59 17.04 3.98
CA ALA A 23 -14.97 18.20 3.19
C ALA A 23 -16.11 18.99 3.85
N GLU A 24 -16.08 20.31 3.68
CA GLU A 24 -17.17 21.17 4.13
C GLU A 24 -18.46 20.95 3.30
N GLY A 25 -19.60 21.00 3.97
CA GLY A 25 -20.93 20.97 3.34
C GLY A 25 -21.71 19.68 3.56
N GLU A 26 -22.89 19.63 2.95
CA GLU A 26 -23.83 18.50 3.07
C GLU A 26 -24.10 17.89 1.68
N PRO A 27 -24.03 16.54 1.53
CA PRO A 27 -23.66 15.59 2.58
C PRO A 27 -22.18 15.67 2.97
N ILE A 28 -21.86 15.32 4.22
CA ILE A 28 -20.48 15.14 4.69
C ILE A 28 -19.78 14.12 3.79
N LYS A 29 -18.60 14.49 3.27
CA LYS A 29 -17.76 13.62 2.42
C LYS A 29 -16.36 13.54 3.00
N VAL A 30 -15.70 12.41 2.74
CA VAL A 30 -14.26 12.28 2.94
C VAL A 30 -13.61 12.36 1.57
N GLU A 31 -12.74 13.35 1.39
CA GLU A 31 -11.91 13.49 0.20
C GLU A 31 -10.62 12.70 0.43
N PRO A 32 -10.37 11.62 -0.33
CA PRO A 32 -9.24 10.73 -0.07
C PRO A 32 -7.93 11.36 -0.51
N TRP A 33 -6.90 11.22 0.33
CA TRP A 33 -5.52 11.42 -0.06
C TRP A 33 -5.00 10.15 -0.74
N THR A 34 -5.36 10.01 -2.00
CA THR A 34 -5.14 8.81 -2.82
C THR A 34 -3.67 8.48 -3.09
N TRP A 35 -2.73 9.38 -2.84
CA TRP A 35 -1.30 9.13 -3.00
C TRP A 35 -0.71 8.26 -1.88
N THR A 36 -1.47 8.04 -0.81
CA THR A 36 -1.01 7.27 0.35
C THR A 36 -2.05 6.23 0.74
N ALA A 37 -1.59 5.03 1.03
CA ALA A 37 -2.37 4.00 1.70
C ALA A 37 -1.55 3.42 2.86
N TYR A 38 -2.22 2.84 3.84
CA TYR A 38 -1.58 2.17 4.95
C TYR A 38 -2.09 0.74 5.10
N LEU A 39 -1.20 -0.17 5.49
CA LEU A 39 -1.58 -1.43 6.10
C LEU A 39 -1.45 -1.29 7.61
N GLU A 40 -2.55 -1.45 8.33
CA GLU A 40 -2.53 -1.44 9.79
C GLU A 40 -2.08 -2.79 10.32
N PHE A 41 -1.07 -2.82 11.19
CA PHE A 41 -0.63 -4.06 11.82
C PHE A 41 -1.42 -4.37 13.09
N ALA A 42 -1.73 -5.64 13.30
CA ALA A 42 -2.50 -6.11 14.46
C ALA A 42 -1.77 -5.93 15.81
N ASP A 43 -0.44 -5.86 15.79
CA ASP A 43 0.42 -5.60 16.95
C ASP A 43 0.84 -4.12 17.09
N GLY A 44 0.30 -3.25 16.22
CA GLY A 44 0.52 -1.81 16.24
C GLY A 44 1.52 -1.31 15.19
N GLY A 45 1.40 -0.03 14.86
CA GLY A 45 2.11 0.60 13.75
C GLY A 45 1.47 0.29 12.39
N LEU A 46 2.00 0.94 11.36
CA LEU A 46 1.46 0.92 10.01
C LEU A 46 2.56 0.72 8.99
N LEU A 47 2.30 0.01 7.90
CA LEU A 47 3.09 0.14 6.67
C LEU A 47 2.47 1.24 5.81
N ARG A 48 3.13 2.38 5.69
CA ARG A 48 2.80 3.41 4.70
C ARG A 48 3.28 2.95 3.32
N ALA A 49 2.39 3.00 2.34
CA ALA A 49 2.71 2.97 0.93
C ALA A 49 2.39 4.36 0.36
N HIS A 50 3.38 5.04 -0.21
CA HIS A 50 3.23 6.38 -0.74
C HIS A 50 3.73 6.44 -2.18
N ALA A 51 2.90 6.92 -3.10
CA ALA A 51 3.30 7.14 -4.49
C ALA A 51 4.24 8.35 -4.56
N GLU A 52 5.45 8.14 -5.07
CA GLU A 52 6.49 9.16 -5.18
C GLU A 52 6.36 9.93 -6.50
N GLY A 53 5.55 10.99 -6.49
CA GLY A 53 5.46 11.94 -7.60
C GLY A 53 5.20 11.27 -8.96
N SER A 54 6.00 11.62 -9.97
CA SER A 54 5.80 11.20 -11.37
C SER A 54 6.56 9.94 -11.79
N THR A 55 7.28 9.27 -10.90
CA THR A 55 8.22 8.18 -11.26
C THR A 55 7.58 6.81 -11.34
N ALA A 56 6.26 6.70 -11.14
CA ALA A 56 5.55 5.42 -11.02
C ALA A 56 6.25 4.49 -10.00
N GLN A 57 6.75 5.06 -8.91
CA GLN A 57 7.33 4.33 -7.78
C GLN A 57 6.46 4.51 -6.53
N VAL A 58 6.50 3.51 -5.66
CA VAL A 58 5.90 3.51 -4.33
C VAL A 58 7.01 3.37 -3.29
N ARG A 59 7.05 4.30 -2.34
CA ARG A 59 7.87 4.19 -1.14
C ARG A 59 7.11 3.48 -0.05
N LEU A 60 7.77 2.51 0.58
CA LEU A 60 7.24 1.75 1.68
C LEU A 60 7.97 2.10 2.95
N GLU A 61 7.23 2.42 4.01
CA GLU A 61 7.83 2.79 5.28
C GLU A 61 6.97 2.32 6.44
N VAL A 62 7.60 1.74 7.47
CA VAL A 62 6.87 1.43 8.69
C VAL A 62 6.88 2.63 9.63
N VAL A 63 5.69 3.15 9.90
CA VAL A 63 5.45 4.34 10.70
C VAL A 63 4.58 4.00 11.92
N PRO A 64 4.65 4.78 13.01
CA PRO A 64 3.86 4.50 14.21
C PRO A 64 2.38 4.85 14.06
N GLU A 65 2.05 5.82 13.21
CA GLU A 65 0.69 6.36 13.03
C GLU A 65 0.52 6.99 11.65
N VAL A 66 -0.74 7.31 11.29
CA VAL A 66 -1.04 8.05 10.07
C VAL A 66 -0.53 9.48 10.24
N THR A 67 0.34 9.92 9.34
CA THR A 67 0.84 11.30 9.33
C THR A 67 0.34 11.99 8.07
N PRO A 68 -0.32 13.16 8.18
CA PRO A 68 -0.65 13.97 7.01
C PRO A 68 0.63 14.48 6.33
N PRO A 69 0.57 14.82 5.03
CA PRO A 69 1.71 15.42 4.34
C PRO A 69 2.00 16.81 4.90
N ILE A 70 3.27 17.23 4.84
CA ILE A 70 3.74 18.49 5.44
C ILE A 70 3.07 19.71 4.79
N GLU A 71 2.68 19.58 3.53
CA GLU A 71 1.97 20.60 2.76
C GLU A 71 0.63 20.99 3.39
N TRP A 72 0.09 20.15 4.28
CA TRP A 72 -1.21 20.36 4.94
C TRP A 72 -1.05 20.62 6.45
N GLU A 73 0.17 20.74 6.96
CA GLU A 73 0.40 21.15 8.35
C GLU A 73 -0.06 22.60 8.56
N GLY A 74 -1.15 22.80 9.32
CA GLY A 74 -1.65 24.12 9.71
C GLY A 74 -2.98 24.53 9.09
N GLU A 75 -3.61 23.66 8.30
CA GLU A 75 -5.00 23.86 7.85
C GLU A 75 -5.99 23.37 8.92
N ASP A 76 -7.15 24.02 9.06
CA ASP A 76 -8.24 23.63 9.99
C ASP A 76 -8.99 22.35 9.50
N GLU A 77 -8.36 21.55 8.65
CA GLU A 77 -8.94 20.35 8.08
C GLU A 77 -8.98 19.21 9.09
N THR A 78 -10.12 18.53 9.16
CA THR A 78 -10.26 17.35 10.02
C THR A 78 -9.77 16.12 9.25
N LEU A 79 -8.60 15.61 9.63
CA LEU A 79 -8.07 14.34 9.15
C LEU A 79 -9.10 13.22 9.43
N ALA A 80 -9.44 12.49 8.38
CA ALA A 80 -10.26 11.30 8.42
C ALA A 80 -9.47 10.11 7.85
N VAL A 81 -9.78 8.91 8.33
CA VAL A 81 -9.17 7.67 7.84
C VAL A 81 -10.28 6.73 7.42
N THR A 82 -10.23 6.28 6.18
CA THR A 82 -11.21 5.36 5.60
C THR A 82 -10.67 3.93 5.66
N SER A 83 -11.41 3.04 6.33
CA SER A 83 -11.14 1.61 6.34
C SER A 83 -11.62 0.96 5.04
N LEU A 84 -10.68 0.43 4.26
CA LEU A 84 -10.89 -0.34 3.04
C LEU A 84 -10.60 -1.83 3.22
N GLY A 85 -10.30 -2.28 4.44
CA GLY A 85 -9.98 -3.68 4.72
C GLY A 85 -11.03 -4.62 4.16
N HIS A 86 -12.32 -4.30 4.24
CA HIS A 86 -13.39 -5.14 3.70
C HIS A 86 -13.33 -5.42 2.19
N LEU A 87 -12.59 -4.62 1.41
CA LEU A 87 -12.40 -4.81 -0.04
C LEU A 87 -11.28 -5.81 -0.35
N PHE A 88 -10.26 -5.88 0.50
CA PHE A 88 -9.02 -6.64 0.24
C PHE A 88 -8.78 -7.78 1.24
N LEU A 89 -9.39 -7.67 2.41
CA LEU A 89 -9.36 -8.58 3.54
C LEU A 89 -10.80 -9.05 3.81
N HIS A 90 -10.97 -10.33 4.11
CA HIS A 90 -12.28 -10.84 4.48
C HIS A 90 -12.67 -10.35 5.89
N GLN A 91 -13.95 -10.11 6.19
CA GLN A 91 -14.35 -9.66 7.54
C GLN A 91 -14.49 -10.79 8.58
N ALA A 92 -14.03 -12.01 8.28
CA ALA A 92 -14.23 -13.16 9.17
C ALA A 92 -13.21 -13.24 10.31
N TYR A 93 -12.12 -12.47 10.21
CA TYR A 93 -10.99 -12.48 11.14
C TYR A 93 -10.52 -11.05 11.40
N ASN A 94 -9.93 -10.84 12.56
CA ASN A 94 -9.45 -9.52 13.00
C ASN A 94 -8.08 -9.16 12.40
N SER A 95 -7.37 -10.13 11.80
CA SER A 95 -6.05 -9.89 11.19
C SER A 95 -5.65 -11.06 10.30
N TYR A 96 -4.85 -10.78 9.28
CA TYR A 96 -4.33 -11.75 8.32
C TYR A 96 -2.82 -11.70 8.26
N ARG A 97 -2.16 -12.86 8.36
CA ARG A 97 -0.72 -12.93 8.18
C ARG A 97 -0.35 -12.75 6.70
N ILE A 98 0.75 -12.04 6.44
CA ILE A 98 1.35 -11.98 5.11
C ILE A 98 2.05 -13.31 4.81
N THR A 99 1.73 -13.93 3.68
CA THR A 99 2.25 -15.23 3.26
C THR A 99 3.17 -15.16 2.05
N ALA A 100 3.02 -14.14 1.21
CA ALA A 100 3.93 -13.85 0.12
C ALA A 100 3.94 -12.36 -0.22
N LEU A 101 5.01 -11.92 -0.86
CA LEU A 101 5.20 -10.57 -1.38
C LEU A 101 5.72 -10.66 -2.80
N ARG A 102 5.24 -9.81 -3.69
CA ARG A 102 5.80 -9.64 -5.04
C ARG A 102 6.02 -8.16 -5.29
N TRP A 103 7.12 -7.79 -5.94
CA TRP A 103 7.39 -6.40 -6.28
C TRP A 103 8.18 -6.29 -7.58
N ALA A 104 8.18 -5.11 -8.16
CA ALA A 104 8.90 -4.80 -9.39
C ALA A 104 9.95 -3.72 -9.14
N GLU A 105 11.14 -3.89 -9.69
CA GLU A 105 12.27 -2.94 -9.58
C GLU A 105 12.74 -2.49 -10.96
N ASN A 106 13.07 -1.21 -11.15
CA ASN A 106 13.73 -0.70 -12.36
C ASN A 106 14.93 0.20 -11.98
N GLU A 107 15.49 0.93 -12.94
CA GLU A 107 16.64 1.83 -12.71
C GLU A 107 16.33 3.00 -11.75
N GLU A 108 15.05 3.35 -11.59
CA GLU A 108 14.61 4.43 -10.69
C GLU A 108 14.28 3.90 -9.27
N SER A 109 14.16 2.59 -9.11
CA SER A 109 13.92 1.97 -7.80
C SER A 109 15.15 2.08 -6.90
N ASP A 110 14.89 2.19 -5.59
CA ASP A 110 15.90 2.10 -4.53
C ASP A 110 15.45 1.03 -3.53
N PRO A 111 15.72 -0.26 -3.81
CA PRO A 111 15.29 -1.33 -2.93
C PRO A 111 15.83 -1.16 -1.50
N PRO A 112 17.11 -0.80 -1.23
CA PRO A 112 17.57 -0.47 0.11
C PRO A 112 16.73 0.59 0.83
N GLY A 113 16.34 1.66 0.14
CA GLY A 113 15.43 2.72 0.62
C GLY A 113 13.93 2.43 0.50
N HIS A 114 13.57 1.17 0.21
CA HIS A 114 12.20 0.66 0.12
C HIS A 114 11.34 1.37 -0.94
N LEU A 115 11.97 1.80 -2.03
CA LEU A 115 11.33 2.38 -3.20
C LEU A 115 11.29 1.36 -4.33
N VAL A 116 10.09 1.01 -4.79
CA VAL A 116 9.85 0.00 -5.84
C VAL A 116 8.75 0.47 -6.78
N GLY A 117 8.63 -0.13 -7.95
CA GLY A 117 7.57 0.25 -8.91
C GLY A 117 6.18 -0.03 -8.40
N CYS A 118 5.96 -1.26 -7.92
CA CYS A 118 4.68 -1.69 -7.37
C CYS A 118 4.92 -2.83 -6.38
N MET A 119 3.91 -3.13 -5.57
CA MET A 119 3.99 -4.24 -4.61
C MET A 119 2.65 -4.95 -4.46
N GLU A 120 2.68 -6.27 -4.46
CA GLU A 120 1.55 -7.11 -4.09
C GLU A 120 1.85 -7.83 -2.77
N PHE A 121 0.85 -7.83 -1.90
CA PHE A 121 0.81 -8.57 -0.65
C PHE A 121 -0.16 -9.73 -0.81
N GLU A 122 0.30 -10.95 -0.58
CA GLU A 122 -0.57 -12.10 -0.39
C GLU A 122 -0.73 -12.39 1.10
N PHE A 123 -1.95 -12.62 1.53
CA PHE A 123 -2.31 -12.95 2.90
C PHE A 123 -2.82 -14.39 3.03
N GLU A 124 -2.94 -14.88 4.27
CA GLU A 124 -3.63 -16.14 4.59
C GLU A 124 -4.93 -16.29 3.78
N ARG A 125 -5.17 -17.49 3.24
CA ARG A 125 -6.29 -17.81 2.32
C ARG A 125 -6.20 -17.20 0.92
N ARG A 126 -5.01 -16.73 0.52
CA ARG A 126 -4.72 -16.16 -0.81
C ARG A 126 -5.49 -14.88 -1.13
N TRP A 127 -5.85 -14.12 -0.09
CA TRP A 127 -6.28 -12.74 -0.29
C TRP A 127 -5.11 -11.91 -0.77
N ARG A 128 -5.37 -10.93 -1.63
CA ARG A 128 -4.33 -10.13 -2.26
C ARG A 128 -4.68 -8.66 -2.24
N LEU A 129 -3.66 -7.85 -1.98
CA LEU A 129 -3.67 -6.41 -2.20
C LEU A 129 -2.51 -6.07 -3.12
N PHE A 130 -2.82 -5.46 -4.24
CA PHE A 130 -1.86 -4.87 -5.15
C PHE A 130 -1.86 -3.35 -5.00
N VAL A 131 -0.67 -2.78 -4.87
CA VAL A 131 -0.41 -1.34 -4.72
C VAL A 131 0.38 -0.86 -5.92
N ASP A 132 -0.24 -0.03 -6.74
CA ASP A 132 0.29 0.46 -8.01
C ASP A 132 0.25 1.99 -8.06
N PRO A 133 1.39 2.69 -8.17
CA PRO A 133 1.47 4.15 -8.25
C PRO A 133 1.28 4.69 -9.68
N SER A 134 1.01 3.85 -10.67
CA SER A 134 0.92 4.25 -12.08
C SER A 134 -0.37 5.01 -12.45
N TRP A 135 -1.32 5.13 -11.52
CA TRP A 135 -2.58 5.80 -11.79
C TRP A 135 -2.47 7.31 -11.62
N PHE A 136 -3.04 8.06 -12.56
CA PHE A 136 -2.96 9.52 -12.60
C PHE A 136 -3.47 10.20 -11.31
N PHE A 137 -4.41 9.55 -10.62
CA PHE A 137 -5.01 10.06 -9.40
C PHE A 137 -4.36 9.46 -8.13
N GLY A 138 -3.15 8.93 -8.19
CA GLY A 138 -2.41 8.39 -7.05
C GLY A 138 -2.30 6.87 -7.06
N LEU A 139 -2.37 6.25 -5.88
CA LEU A 139 -2.30 4.79 -5.77
C LEU A 139 -3.58 4.14 -6.29
N HIS A 140 -3.40 3.19 -7.20
CA HIS A 140 -4.42 2.24 -7.58
C HIS A 140 -4.29 0.99 -6.70
N LEU A 141 -5.25 0.83 -5.80
CA LEU A 141 -5.37 -0.36 -4.94
C LEU A 141 -6.26 -1.40 -5.61
N SER A 142 -5.76 -2.61 -5.79
CA SER A 142 -6.45 -3.67 -6.51
C SER A 142 -6.31 -5.04 -5.85
N GLY A 143 -7.16 -5.97 -6.26
CA GLY A 143 -7.21 -7.33 -5.73
C GLY A 143 -6.50 -8.38 -6.61
N PRO A 144 -6.91 -9.66 -6.49
CA PRO A 144 -6.32 -10.77 -7.23
C PRO A 144 -6.28 -10.55 -8.75
N GLY A 145 -5.15 -10.90 -9.38
CA GLY A 145 -4.96 -10.81 -10.83
C GLY A 145 -4.42 -9.46 -11.33
N ALA A 146 -4.41 -8.43 -10.48
CA ALA A 146 -3.99 -7.09 -10.89
C ALA A 146 -2.48 -6.99 -11.12
N TYR A 147 -1.66 -7.66 -10.30
CA TYR A 147 -0.21 -7.74 -10.52
C TYR A 147 0.10 -8.46 -11.84
N GLU A 148 -0.56 -9.58 -12.10
CA GLU A 148 -0.38 -10.31 -13.36
C GLU A 148 -0.80 -9.49 -14.58
N GLN A 149 -1.90 -8.74 -14.48
CA GLN A 149 -2.34 -7.82 -15.55
C GLN A 149 -1.30 -6.71 -15.76
N TRP A 150 -0.80 -6.11 -14.68
CA TRP A 150 0.23 -5.07 -14.74
C TRP A 150 1.53 -5.56 -15.40
N VAL A 151 1.95 -6.80 -15.10
CA VAL A 151 3.12 -7.44 -15.74
C VAL A 151 2.86 -7.74 -17.22
N ALA A 152 1.63 -8.11 -17.58
CA ALA A 152 1.24 -8.42 -18.97
C ALA A 152 1.09 -7.16 -19.83
N ASP A 153 0.71 -6.04 -19.22
CA ASP A 153 0.67 -4.73 -19.87
C ASP A 153 2.10 -4.23 -20.14
N ASP A 154 2.28 -3.37 -21.15
CA ASP A 154 3.58 -2.80 -21.56
C ASP A 154 4.31 -2.06 -20.40
N SER A 155 3.58 -1.77 -19.32
CA SER A 155 4.06 -1.32 -18.02
C SER A 155 5.12 -2.22 -17.39
N GLY A 156 5.17 -3.52 -17.72
CA GLY A 156 6.12 -4.49 -17.18
C GLY A 156 7.47 -4.58 -17.93
N ASN A 157 7.61 -3.91 -19.09
CA ASN A 157 8.85 -3.94 -19.86
C ASN A 157 9.98 -3.16 -19.15
N GLY A 158 11.09 -3.85 -18.88
CA GLY A 158 12.25 -3.27 -18.20
C GLY A 158 12.26 -3.42 -16.67
N TRP A 159 11.24 -4.05 -16.10
CA TRP A 159 11.18 -4.33 -14.66
C TRP A 159 11.82 -5.67 -14.31
N ILE A 160 12.55 -5.69 -13.21
CA ILE A 160 13.05 -6.88 -12.54
C ILE A 160 11.99 -7.29 -11.53
N LEU A 161 11.34 -8.42 -11.79
CA LEU A 161 10.34 -8.98 -10.89
C LEU A 161 11.03 -9.72 -9.75
N ARG A 162 10.52 -9.50 -8.54
CA ARG A 162 11.02 -10.10 -7.30
C ARG A 162 9.86 -10.66 -6.51
N ASP A 163 10.16 -11.68 -5.75
CA ASP A 163 9.18 -12.31 -4.88
C ASP A 163 9.83 -12.84 -3.60
N TRP A 164 8.96 -13.03 -2.60
CA TRP A 164 9.26 -13.73 -1.37
C TRP A 164 8.02 -14.52 -0.98
N SER A 165 8.19 -15.75 -0.52
CA SER A 165 7.10 -16.55 0.02
C SER A 165 7.50 -17.24 1.32
N ARG A 166 6.54 -17.43 2.23
CA ARG A 166 6.79 -18.10 3.50
C ARG A 166 6.92 -19.62 3.26
N GLY A 167 8.12 -20.15 3.46
CA GLY A 167 8.43 -21.59 3.33
C GLY A 167 9.54 -21.92 2.34
N GLU A 168 10.10 -20.92 1.67
CA GLU A 168 11.33 -20.99 0.88
C GLU A 168 12.57 -20.56 1.69
#